data_AF-A0A7S1SX78-F1
#
_entry.id   AF-A0A7S1SX78-F1
#
_cell.length_a   1.000
_cell.length_b   1.000
_cell.length_c   1.000
_cell.angle_alpha   90.00
_cell.angle_beta   90.00
_cell.angle_gamma   90.00
#
_symmetry.space_group_name_H-M   'P 1'
#
loop_
_entity.id
_entity.type
_entity.pdbx_description
1 polymer ?
#
loop_
_entity_poly.entity_id
_entity_poly.type
_entity_poly.pdbx_seq_one_letter_code
_entity_poly.pdbx_strand_id
1 'polypeptide(L)'
;ASLPKENTVVEAKLMLGKTFAGVPAEPCWPFAVKEGEDGEPLVEVTLMGEHKSFRPQELCAASLAHIKHIAQAQLGLSTEEPLKAVVAIPASFNQFQRQ
;
A
#
# COMPACT_ATOMS: atom_id res chain seq x y z
N ALA A 1 21.84 -1.84 -7.19
CA ALA A 1 21.82 -0.67 -6.30
C ALA A 1 20.87 -0.98 -5.15
N SER A 2 21.27 -0.81 -3.89
CA SER A 2 20.35 -0.94 -2.76
C SER A 2 19.40 0.25 -2.77
N LEU A 3 18.09 0.01 -2.77
CA LEU A 3 17.11 1.08 -2.56
C LEU A 3 17.26 1.61 -1.12
N PRO A 4 17.04 2.92 -0.88
CA PRO A 4 17.00 3.47 0.47
C PRO A 4 15.87 2.81 1.24
N LYS A 5 16.20 2.27 2.42
CA LYS A 5 15.24 1.52 3.25
C LYS A 5 14.08 2.42 3.68
N GLU A 6 14.35 3.68 3.98
CA GLU A 6 13.36 4.70 4.38
C GLU A 6 12.28 4.98 3.33
N ASN A 7 12.57 4.75 2.05
CA ASN A 7 11.60 4.92 0.96
C ASN A 7 11.10 3.58 0.41
N THR A 8 11.46 2.47 1.04
CA THR A 8 11.02 1.12 0.66
C THR A 8 9.92 0.70 1.62
N VAL A 9 8.67 0.95 1.23
CA VAL A 9 7.52 0.59 2.06
C VAL A 9 7.21 -0.88 1.92
N VAL A 10 7.14 -1.57 3.06
CA VAL A 10 6.77 -2.99 3.17
C VAL A 10 5.53 -3.12 4.05
N GLU A 11 4.82 -4.24 3.89
CA GLU A 11 3.72 -4.62 4.78
C GLU A 11 2.58 -3.61 4.93
N ALA A 12 2.39 -2.71 3.95
CA ALA A 12 1.31 -1.72 3.93
C ALA A 12 -0.10 -2.35 4.16
N LYS A 13 -0.29 -3.61 3.77
CA LYS A 13 -1.51 -4.39 4.03
C LYS A 13 -1.89 -4.50 5.52
N LEU A 14 -0.93 -4.39 6.45
CA LEU A 14 -1.18 -4.46 7.89
C LEU A 14 -1.81 -3.18 8.44
N MET A 15 -1.75 -2.08 7.70
CA MET A 15 -2.31 -0.78 8.05
C MET A 15 -3.69 -0.53 7.42
N LEU A 16 -4.11 -1.35 6.45
CA LEU A 16 -5.39 -1.21 5.76
C LEU A 16 -6.57 -1.25 6.75
N GLY A 17 -7.45 -0.25 6.62
CA GLY A 17 -8.66 -0.12 7.42
C GLY A 17 -8.42 -0.02 8.94
N LYS A 18 -7.23 0.42 9.36
CA LYS A 18 -6.93 0.67 10.78
C LYS A 18 -6.83 2.18 11.03
N THR A 19 -7.05 2.58 12.27
CA THR A 19 -6.65 3.90 12.77
C THR A 19 -5.15 3.89 13.10
N PHE A 20 -4.53 5.06 13.17
CA PHE A 20 -3.11 5.20 13.52
C PHE A 20 -2.78 4.51 14.85
N ALA A 21 -3.63 4.68 15.87
CA ALA A 21 -3.50 4.00 17.17
C ALA A 21 -3.65 2.47 17.10
N GLY A 22 -4.36 1.96 16.08
CA GLY A 22 -4.57 0.53 15.86
C GLY A 22 -3.51 -0.14 14.98
N VAL A 23 -2.62 0.65 14.37
CA VAL A 23 -1.46 0.11 13.66
C VAL A 23 -0.57 -0.58 14.69
N PRO A 24 -0.18 -1.85 14.45
CA PRO A 24 0.73 -2.52 15.37
C PRO A 24 1.96 -1.63 15.56
N ALA A 25 2.41 -1.49 16.80
CA ALA A 25 3.68 -0.88 17.11
C ALA A 25 4.81 -1.83 16.64
N GLU A 26 4.91 -2.06 15.32
CA GLU A 26 5.93 -2.86 14.69
C GLU A 26 7.20 -1.99 14.60
N PRO A 27 8.17 -2.15 15.52
CA PRO A 27 9.21 -1.15 15.77
C PRO A 27 10.41 -1.29 14.82
N CYS A 28 10.23 -1.92 13.65
CA CYS A 28 11.33 -2.24 12.72
C CYS A 28 11.08 -1.77 11.29
N TRP A 29 10.00 -1.05 11.01
CA TRP A 29 9.85 -0.43 9.70
C TRP A 29 10.85 0.71 9.54
N PRO A 30 11.62 0.74 8.44
CA PRO A 30 12.60 1.79 8.20
C PRO A 30 11.98 3.12 7.73
N PHE A 31 10.67 3.14 7.48
CA PHE A 31 9.91 4.30 7.00
C PHE A 31 9.02 4.87 8.12
N ALA A 32 8.71 6.16 8.04
CA ALA A 32 7.89 6.83 9.03
C ALA A 32 6.39 6.60 8.77
N VAL A 33 5.62 6.46 9.85
CA VAL A 33 4.16 6.42 9.82
C VAL A 33 3.66 7.52 10.74
N LYS A 34 2.74 8.36 10.25
CA LYS A 34 2.14 9.48 11.00
C LYS A 34 0.63 9.38 11.01
N GLU A 35 0.02 10.07 11.96
CA GLU A 35 -1.44 10.20 12.04
C GLU A 35 -1.93 11.23 11.02
N GLY A 36 -2.93 10.84 10.22
CA GLY A 36 -3.66 11.72 9.31
C GLY A 36 -4.77 12.50 10.01
N GLU A 37 -5.44 13.38 9.26
CA GLU A 37 -6.50 14.25 9.80
C GLU A 37 -7.73 13.46 10.28
N ASP A 38 -8.00 12.31 9.66
CA ASP A 38 -9.12 11.43 10.02
C ASP A 38 -8.69 10.34 11.02
N GLY A 39 -7.49 10.46 11.60
CA GLY A 39 -6.89 9.46 12.49
C GLY A 39 -6.43 8.19 11.76
N GLU A 40 -6.32 8.23 10.43
CA GLU A 40 -5.79 7.14 9.63
C GLU A 40 -4.25 7.14 9.64
N PRO A 41 -3.59 5.97 9.51
CA PRO A 41 -2.14 5.95 9.36
C PRO A 41 -1.74 6.40 7.95
N LEU A 42 -0.78 7.31 7.88
CA LEU A 42 -0.15 7.76 6.64
C LEU A 42 1.32 7.36 6.65
N VAL A 43 1.78 6.72 5.57
CA VAL A 43 3.19 6.40 5.38
C VAL A 43 3.89 7.58 4.73
N GLU A 44 4.96 8.07 5.34
CA GLU A 44 5.76 9.18 4.81
C GLU A 44 7.04 8.67 4.16
N VAL A 45 7.27 9.12 2.92
CA VAL A 45 8.47 8.80 2.14
C VAL A 45 9.02 10.06 1.48
N THR A 46 10.32 10.08 1.23
CA THR A 46 10.97 11.16 0.48
C THR A 46 11.06 10.78 -0.98
N LEU A 47 10.29 11.46 -1.83
CA LEU A 47 10.29 11.27 -3.27
C LEU A 47 10.85 12.53 -3.94
N MET A 48 11.94 12.40 -4.69
CA MET A 48 12.57 13.51 -5.43
C MET A 48 12.89 14.74 -4.55
N GLY A 49 13.24 14.52 -3.28
CA GLY A 49 13.56 15.58 -2.31
C GLY A 49 12.35 16.16 -1.57
N GLU A 50 11.14 15.71 -1.88
CA GLU A 50 9.91 16.15 -1.21
C GLU A 50 9.37 15.04 -0.29
N HIS A 51 8.91 15.43 0.90
CA HIS A 51 8.17 14.53 1.78
C HIS A 51 6.75 14.36 1.23
N LYS A 52 6.39 13.12 0.90
CA LYS A 52 5.04 12.75 0.46
C LYS A 52 4.46 11.72 1.41
N SER A 53 3.17 11.84 1.65
CA SER A 53 2.43 10.95 2.52
C SER A 53 1.42 10.17 1.70
N PHE A 54 1.37 8.87 1.92
CA PHE A 54 0.49 7.96 1.21
C PHE A 54 -0.39 7.20 2.19
N ARG A 55 -1.66 7.04 1.81
CA ARG A 55 -2.56 6.13 2.49
C ARG A 55 -2.18 4.69 2.18
N PRO A 56 -2.37 3.74 3.12
CA PRO A 56 -2.11 2.32 2.90
C PRO A 56 -2.82 1.76 1.65
N GLN A 57 -4.03 2.27 1.34
CA GLN A 57 -4.81 1.91 0.17
C GLN A 57 -4.11 2.30 -1.13
N GLU A 58 -3.48 3.48 -1.19
CA GLU A 58 -2.76 3.97 -2.38
C GLU A 58 -1.52 3.12 -2.66
N LEU A 59 -0.80 2.73 -1.61
CA LEU A 59 0.36 1.85 -1.71
C LEU A 59 -0.01 0.44 -2.19
N CYS A 60 -1.11 -0.10 -1.66
CA CYS A 60 -1.63 -1.40 -2.10
C CYS A 60 -2.16 -1.31 -3.54
N ALA A 61 -2.81 -0.21 -3.92
CA ALA A 61 -3.27 0.04 -5.28
C ALA A 61 -2.11 0.11 -6.28
N ALA A 62 -0.99 0.76 -5.93
CA ALA A 62 0.22 0.78 -6.76
C ALA A 62 0.79 -0.63 -6.99
N SER A 63 0.79 -1.46 -5.94
CA SER A 63 1.22 -2.86 -6.03
C SER A 63 0.28 -3.68 -6.93
N LEU A 64 -1.04 -3.52 -6.78
CA LEU A 64 -2.03 -4.18 -7.62
C LEU A 64 -1.98 -3.71 -9.08
N ALA A 65 -1.71 -2.42 -9.33
CA ALA A 65 -1.52 -1.88 -10.67
C ALA A 65 -0.31 -2.50 -11.36
N HIS A 66 0.78 -2.75 -10.62
CA HIS A 66 1.93 -3.46 -11.15
C HIS A 66 1.60 -4.92 -11.51
N ILE A 67 0.86 -5.63 -10.65
CA ILE A 67 0.40 -7.01 -10.93
C ILE A 67 -0.53 -7.04 -12.16
N LYS A 68 -1.45 -6.07 -12.28
CA LYS A 68 -2.31 -5.91 -13.45
C LYS A 68 -1.48 -5.73 -14.72
N HIS A 69 -0.47 -4.85 -14.68
CA HIS A 69 0.40 -4.61 -15.83
C HIS A 69 1.15 -5.88 -16.26
N ILE A 70 1.71 -6.64 -15.31
CA ILE A 70 2.35 -7.92 -15.62
C ILE A 70 1.33 -8.88 -16.27
N ALA A 71 0.14 -9.02 -15.70
CA ALA A 71 -0.88 -9.91 -16.24
C ALA A 71 -1.32 -9.51 -17.66
N GLN A 72 -1.53 -8.22 -17.92
CA GLN A 72 -1.89 -7.70 -19.25
C GLN A 72 -0.77 -7.98 -20.25
N ALA A 73 0.49 -7.72 -19.89
CA ALA A 73 1.63 -8.00 -20.76
C ALA A 73 1.75 -9.49 -21.11
N GLN A 74 1.50 -10.38 -20.15
CA GLN A 74 1.51 -11.84 -20.38
C GLN A 74 0.35 -12.30 -21.27
N LEU A 75 -0.81 -11.65 -21.17
CA LEU A 75 -2.00 -11.98 -21.98
C LEU A 75 -2.02 -11.27 -23.34
N GLY A 76 -1.05 -10.38 -23.63
CA GLY A 76 -1.03 -9.57 -24.85
C GLY A 76 -2.15 -8.51 -24.90
N LEU A 77 -2.72 -8.16 -23.73
CA LEU A 77 -3.78 -7.16 -23.60
C LEU A 77 -3.19 -5.75 -23.51
N SER A 78 -3.91 -4.77 -24.05
CA SER A 78 -3.58 -3.35 -23.89
C SER A 78 -3.84 -2.91 -22.44
N THR A 79 -3.10 -1.89 -21.98
CA THR A 79 -3.29 -1.30 -20.64
C THR A 79 -4.70 -0.75 -20.42
N GLU A 80 -5.34 -0.31 -21.51
CA GLU A 80 -6.69 0.23 -21.58
C GLU A 80 -7.77 -0.85 -21.35
N GLU A 81 -7.43 -2.14 -21.53
CA GLU A 81 -8.43 -3.20 -21.45
C GLU A 81 -8.80 -3.53 -19.99
N PRO A 82 -10.11 -3.62 -19.67
CA PRO A 82 -10.56 -3.89 -18.32
C PRO A 82 -10.28 -5.35 -17.93
N LEU A 83 -9.57 -5.55 -16.82
CA LEU A 83 -9.32 -6.86 -16.23
C LEU A 83 -10.18 -7.01 -14.97
N LYS A 84 -10.92 -8.12 -14.87
CA LYS A 84 -11.57 -8.52 -13.63
C LYS A 84 -10.58 -9.32 -12.79
N ALA A 85 -10.54 -9.04 -11.49
CA ALA A 85 -9.64 -9.71 -10.56
C ALA A 85 -10.40 -10.14 -9.30
N VAL A 86 -9.93 -11.23 -8.70
CA VAL A 86 -10.31 -11.66 -7.35
C VAL A 86 -9.09 -11.46 -6.47
N VAL A 87 -9.21 -10.63 -5.44
CA VAL A 87 -8.11 -10.32 -4.51
C VAL A 87 -8.31 -11.13 -3.23
N ALA A 88 -7.34 -11.98 -2.91
CA ALA A 88 -7.35 -12.75 -1.68
C ALA A 88 -6.99 -11.85 -0.48
N ILE A 89 -7.69 -12.04 0.64
CA ILE A 89 -7.49 -11.31 1.88
C ILE A 89 -7.45 -12.27 3.07
N PRO A 90 -6.83 -11.88 4.21
CA PRO A 90 -6.85 -12.69 5.42
C PRO A 90 -8.28 -12.87 5.96
N ALA A 91 -8.56 -14.05 6.53
CA ALA A 91 -9.86 -14.34 7.12
C ALA A 91 -10.19 -13.42 8.32
N SER A 92 -9.16 -12.91 9.01
CA SER A 92 -9.28 -12.02 10.16
C SER A 92 -9.70 -10.58 9.81
N PHE A 93 -9.73 -10.21 8.52
CA PHE A 93 -10.10 -8.85 8.12
C PHE A 93 -11.59 -8.56 8.39
N ASN A 94 -11.86 -7.44 9.05
CA ASN A 94 -13.21 -6.92 9.26
C ASN A 94 -13.76 -6.25 7.98
N GLN A 95 -15.05 -5.94 7.92
CA GLN A 95 -15.69 -5.38 6.71
C GLN A 95 -15.02 -4.10 6.21
N PHE A 96 -14.58 -3.22 7.10
CA PHE A 96 -13.91 -1.96 6.73
C PHE A 96 -12.54 -2.20 6.10
N GLN A 97 -11.83 -3.26 6.51
CA GLN A 97 -10.54 -3.65 5.90
C GLN A 97 -10.71 -4.39 4.56
N ARG A 98 -11.92 -4.88 4.26
CA ARG A 98 -12.24 -5.57 3.00
C ARG A 98 -12.70 -4.63 1.89
N GLN A 99 -13.22 -3.46 2.26
CA GLN A 99 -13.55 -2.36 1.36
C GLN A 99 -12.29 -1.57 1.04
#